data_AF-A0A417JQI4-F1
#
_entry.id   AF-A0A417JQI4-F1
#
_cell.length_a   1.000
_cell.length_b   1.000
_cell.length_c   1.000
_cell.angle_alpha   90.00
_cell.angle_beta   90.00
_cell.angle_gamma   90.00
#
_symmetry.space_group_name_H-M   'P 1'
#
loop_
_entity.id
_entity.type
_entity.pdbx_description
1 polymer ?
#
loop_
_entity_poly.entity_id
_entity_poly.type
_entity_poly.pdbx_seq_one_letter_code
_entity_poly.pdbx_strand_id
1 'polypeptide(L)'
;IKNRCPSGFQTTVERKFKVSGGIYIEVPNNYRASQYDHTADDYIKKKLSDRMYKLTDGTLVQRDWYSSFLLYCYDYRTKDINKNKCISEFAKCYNKEKALIEWIKANKIKILNSGIKIA
;
A
#
# COMPACT_ATOMS: atom_id res chain seq x y z
N ILE A 1 24.63 -1.51 -14.29
CA ILE A 1 23.97 -2.32 -13.24
C ILE A 1 23.42 -1.35 -12.19
N LYS A 2 22.09 -1.32 -11.94
CA LYS A 2 21.56 -0.59 -10.78
C LYS A 2 21.79 -1.46 -9.55
N ASN A 3 22.73 -1.09 -8.67
CA ASN A 3 22.98 -1.76 -7.40
C ASN A 3 21.73 -1.68 -6.50
N ARG A 4 20.79 -2.59 -6.69
CA ARG A 4 19.66 -2.78 -5.79
C ARG A 4 20.09 -3.84 -4.78
N CYS A 5 20.12 -3.48 -3.50
CA CYS A 5 20.35 -4.41 -2.39
C CYS A 5 19.11 -4.45 -1.47
N PRO A 6 17.99 -5.07 -1.91
CA PRO A 6 16.75 -5.08 -1.15
C PRO A 6 16.92 -5.69 0.25
N SER A 7 17.71 -6.77 0.36
CA SER A 7 17.98 -7.43 1.64
C SER A 7 18.72 -6.51 2.61
N GLY A 8 19.76 -5.80 2.15
CA GLY A 8 20.49 -4.84 2.98
C GLY A 8 19.63 -3.67 3.44
N PHE A 9 18.71 -3.21 2.59
CA PHE A 9 17.69 -2.22 2.98
C PHE A 9 16.74 -2.78 4.04
N GLN A 10 16.19 -3.98 3.85
CA GLN A 10 15.29 -4.64 4.81
C GLN A 10 15.97 -4.83 6.17
N THR A 11 17.18 -5.38 6.22
CA THR A 11 17.96 -5.55 7.46
C THR A 11 18.19 -4.20 8.16
N THR A 12 18.48 -3.15 7.40
CA THR A 12 18.66 -1.80 7.98
C THR A 12 17.36 -1.27 8.56
N VAL A 13 16.23 -1.45 7.87
CA VAL A 13 14.90 -1.02 8.34
C VAL A 13 14.50 -1.78 9.60
N GLU A 14 14.63 -3.11 9.59
CA GLU A 14 14.34 -3.98 10.74
C GLU A 14 15.14 -3.55 11.97
N ARG A 15 16.46 -3.34 11.82
CA ARG A 15 17.33 -2.88 12.91
C ARG A 15 16.85 -1.55 13.48
N LYS A 16 16.50 -0.59 12.62
CA LYS A 16 16.05 0.74 13.05
C LYS A 16 14.74 0.66 13.85
N PHE A 17 13.76 -0.12 13.38
CA PHE A 17 12.51 -0.32 14.11
C PHE A 17 12.76 -0.99 15.46
N LYS A 18 13.57 -2.06 15.51
CA LYS A 18 13.90 -2.75 16.77
C LYS A 18 14.57 -1.82 17.79
N VAL A 19 15.53 -0.99 17.37
CA VAL A 19 16.24 -0.05 18.25
C VAL A 19 15.31 1.03 18.82
N SER A 20 14.32 1.48 18.06
CA SER A 20 13.35 2.49 18.54
C SER A 20 12.20 1.90 19.36
N GLY A 21 12.22 0.61 19.69
CA GLY A 21 11.09 -0.10 20.31
C GLY A 21 9.89 -0.33 19.38
N GLY A 22 10.06 -0.10 18.07
CA GLY A 22 9.06 -0.38 17.06
C GLY A 22 9.03 -1.86 16.66
N ILE A 23 8.01 -2.24 15.91
CA ILE A 23 7.80 -3.61 15.45
C ILE A 23 8.07 -3.68 13.95
N TYR A 24 8.79 -4.72 13.54
CA TYR A 24 8.97 -5.10 12.15
C TYR A 24 8.24 -6.43 11.90
N ILE A 25 7.33 -6.44 10.94
CA ILE A 25 6.56 -7.63 10.55
C ILE A 25 6.86 -7.92 9.08
N GLU A 26 7.38 -9.12 8.82
CA GLU A 26 7.58 -9.60 7.45
C GLU A 26 6.33 -10.35 6.99
N VAL A 27 5.74 -9.88 5.88
CA VAL A 27 4.55 -10.47 5.28
C VAL A 27 4.98 -11.46 4.19
N PRO A 28 4.45 -12.69 4.19
CA PRO A 28 4.88 -13.71 3.23
C PRO A 28 4.48 -13.34 1.80
N ASN A 29 5.30 -13.73 0.81
CA ASN A 29 5.11 -13.37 -0.60
C ASN A 29 3.78 -13.87 -1.20
N ASN A 30 3.23 -14.96 -0.67
CA ASN A 30 1.95 -15.51 -1.11
C ASN A 30 0.74 -14.65 -0.71
N TYR A 31 0.91 -13.68 0.18
CA TYR A 31 -0.14 -12.74 0.58
C TYR A 31 -0.64 -11.87 -0.59
N ARG A 32 0.22 -11.59 -1.59
CA ARG A 32 -0.16 -10.97 -2.87
C ARG A 32 -0.99 -9.67 -2.72
N ALA A 33 -0.62 -8.80 -1.77
CA ALA A 33 -1.33 -7.54 -1.46
C ALA A 33 -1.64 -6.67 -2.70
N SER A 34 -0.75 -6.64 -3.70
CA SER A 34 -0.97 -5.85 -4.91
C SER A 34 -2.12 -6.35 -5.78
N GLN A 35 -2.62 -7.56 -5.55
CA GLN A 35 -3.66 -8.20 -6.38
C GLN A 35 -5.00 -8.28 -5.66
N TYR A 36 -5.02 -8.33 -4.33
CA TYR A 36 -6.27 -8.43 -3.60
C TYR A 36 -7.16 -7.17 -3.79
N ASP A 37 -8.47 -7.40 -3.88
CA ASP A 37 -9.53 -6.39 -3.89
C ASP A 37 -10.51 -6.68 -2.75
N HIS A 38 -10.48 -5.87 -1.69
CA HIS A 38 -11.32 -6.08 -0.51
C HIS A 38 -12.82 -5.89 -0.77
N THR A 39 -13.20 -5.26 -1.89
CA THR A 39 -14.60 -5.02 -2.25
C THR A 39 -15.23 -6.22 -2.96
N ALA A 40 -14.40 -7.05 -3.60
CA ALA A 40 -14.80 -8.29 -4.26
C ALA A 40 -14.42 -9.55 -3.47
N ASP A 41 -13.58 -9.40 -2.44
CA ASP A 41 -12.98 -10.52 -1.71
C ASP A 41 -12.21 -11.48 -2.63
N ASP A 42 -11.49 -10.93 -3.63
CA ASP A 42 -10.82 -11.70 -4.67
C ASP A 42 -9.45 -11.12 -5.07
N TYR A 43 -8.60 -11.95 -5.68
CA TYR A 43 -7.27 -11.61 -6.17
C TYR A 43 -7.28 -11.28 -7.66
N ILE A 44 -7.45 -9.99 -7.96
CA ILE A 44 -7.50 -9.46 -9.32
C ILE A 44 -6.11 -8.95 -9.73
N LYS A 45 -5.52 -9.54 -10.77
CA LYS A 45 -4.18 -9.15 -11.24
C LYS A 45 -4.18 -7.74 -11.82
N LYS A 46 -3.32 -6.86 -11.30
CA LYS A 46 -3.17 -5.44 -11.71
C LYS A 46 -1.86 -5.25 -12.46
N LYS A 47 -1.82 -4.42 -13.51
CA LYS A 47 -0.56 -4.17 -14.25
C LYS A 47 0.30 -3.14 -13.52
N LEU A 48 1.62 -3.29 -13.64
CA LEU A 48 2.59 -2.33 -13.08
C LEU A 48 2.51 -0.94 -13.74
N SER A 49 1.93 -0.84 -14.93
CA SER A 49 1.61 0.44 -15.59
C SER A 49 0.44 1.17 -14.94
N ASP A 50 -0.45 0.46 -14.27
CA ASP A 50 -1.71 1.01 -13.75
C ASP A 50 -1.41 1.67 -12.40
N ARG A 51 -1.14 2.98 -12.44
CA ARG A 51 -0.84 3.77 -11.24
C ARG A 51 -2.09 4.10 -10.43
N MET A 52 -3.20 4.28 -11.12
CA MET A 52 -4.55 4.34 -10.56
C MET A 52 -5.27 3.05 -10.91
N TYR A 53 -6.01 2.50 -9.95
CA TYR A 53 -6.77 1.27 -10.11
C TYR A 53 -8.21 1.49 -9.67
N LYS A 54 -9.16 0.96 -10.42
CA LYS A 54 -10.57 0.97 -10.07
C LYS A 54 -10.90 -0.35 -9.39
N LEU A 55 -11.30 -0.29 -8.12
CA LEU A 55 -11.83 -1.43 -7.39
C LEU A 55 -13.12 -1.93 -8.04
N THR A 56 -13.54 -3.13 -7.66
CA THR A 56 -14.74 -3.77 -8.21
C THR A 56 -16.02 -2.98 -7.92
N ASP A 57 -16.10 -2.32 -6.76
CA ASP A 57 -17.18 -1.39 -6.40
C ASP A 57 -17.15 -0.05 -7.18
N GLY A 58 -16.13 0.17 -8.00
CA GLY A 58 -15.93 1.39 -8.78
C GLY A 58 -15.04 2.44 -8.11
N THR A 59 -14.60 2.24 -6.87
CA THR A 59 -13.74 3.18 -6.15
C THR A 59 -12.37 3.29 -6.82
N LEU A 60 -11.92 4.52 -7.10
CA LEU A 60 -10.60 4.77 -7.70
C LEU A 60 -9.54 5.00 -6.61
N VAL A 61 -8.48 4.21 -6.63
CA VAL A 61 -7.38 4.25 -5.64
C VAL A 61 -6.02 4.35 -6.33
N GLN A 62 -5.03 4.97 -5.66
CA GLN A 62 -3.64 4.86 -6.09
C GLN A 62 -3.11 3.46 -5.73
N ARG A 63 -2.49 2.76 -6.68
CA ARG A 63 -2.16 1.32 -6.56
C ARG A 63 -1.17 1.01 -5.43
N ASP A 64 -0.12 1.81 -5.31
CA ASP A 64 0.96 1.57 -4.35
C ASP A 64 0.48 1.85 -2.91
N TRP A 65 -0.30 2.92 -2.73
CA TRP A 65 -1.02 3.22 -1.49
C TRP A 65 -1.99 2.10 -1.13
N TYR A 66 -2.80 1.64 -2.08
CA TYR A 66 -3.78 0.59 -1.82
C TYR A 66 -3.10 -0.74 -1.43
N SER A 67 -1.98 -1.08 -2.07
CA SER A 67 -1.16 -2.23 -1.67
C SER A 67 -0.60 -2.06 -0.24
N SER A 68 -0.19 -0.85 0.14
CA SER A 68 0.24 -0.54 1.51
C SER A 68 -0.91 -0.61 2.52
N PHE A 69 -2.12 -0.17 2.15
CA PHE A 69 -3.31 -0.33 2.98
C PHE A 69 -3.65 -1.81 3.22
N LEU A 70 -3.52 -2.65 2.20
CA LEU A 70 -3.73 -4.09 2.34
C LEU A 70 -2.66 -4.76 3.19
N LEU A 71 -1.40 -4.29 3.14
CA LEU A 71 -0.36 -4.72 4.09
C LEU A 71 -0.67 -4.27 5.53
N TYR A 72 -1.24 -3.08 5.72
CA TYR A 72 -1.72 -2.63 7.03
C TYR A 72 -2.85 -3.52 7.56
N CYS A 73 -3.68 -4.07 6.67
CA CYS A 73 -4.77 -4.98 7.03
C CYS A 73 -4.33 -6.43 7.21
N TYR A 74 -3.05 -6.76 7.05
CA TYR A 74 -2.52 -8.09 7.32
C TYR A 74 -2.63 -8.43 8.82
N ASP A 75 -3.15 -9.61 9.12
CA ASP A 75 -3.13 -10.18 10.47
C ASP A 75 -1.99 -11.19 10.58
N TYR A 76 -0.98 -10.83 11.37
CA TYR A 76 0.21 -11.65 11.57
C TYR A 76 -0.07 -12.96 12.33
N ARG A 77 -1.18 -13.05 13.08
CA ARG A 77 -1.56 -14.25 13.85
C ARG A 77 -2.14 -15.31 12.93
N THR A 78 -3.06 -14.91 12.07
CA THR A 78 -3.71 -15.80 11.08
C THR A 78 -2.90 -15.94 9.80
N LYS A 79 -1.95 -15.03 9.57
CA LYS A 79 -1.14 -14.89 8.35
C LYS A 79 -2.00 -14.63 7.11
N ASP A 80 -3.12 -13.93 7.30
CA ASP A 80 -4.09 -13.65 6.25
C ASP A 80 -4.65 -12.21 6.36
N ILE A 81 -5.47 -11.83 5.38
CA ILE A 81 -6.13 -10.52 5.33
C ILE A 81 -7.18 -10.41 6.45
N ASN A 82 -7.09 -9.36 7.26
CA ASN A 82 -8.16 -9.03 8.20
C ASN A 82 -9.27 -8.26 7.46
N LYS A 83 -10.26 -8.99 6.95
CA LYS A 83 -11.40 -8.44 6.18
C LYS A 83 -12.18 -7.38 6.97
N ASN A 84 -12.41 -7.62 8.26
CA ASN A 84 -13.09 -6.65 9.13
C ASN A 84 -12.32 -5.34 9.23
N LYS A 85 -10.99 -5.41 9.37
CA LYS A 85 -10.11 -4.25 9.40
C LYS A 85 -10.07 -3.51 8.07
N CYS A 86 -10.10 -4.23 6.94
CA CYS A 86 -10.25 -3.61 5.63
C CYS A 86 -11.50 -2.74 5.61
N ILE A 87 -12.66 -3.32 5.97
CA ILE A 87 -13.94 -2.62 5.93
C ILE A 87 -13.94 -1.42 6.91
N SER A 88 -13.49 -1.62 8.15
CA SER A 88 -13.58 -0.59 9.19
C SER A 88 -12.61 0.57 9.00
N GLU A 89 -11.42 0.33 8.46
CA GLU A 89 -10.37 1.35 8.32
C GLU A 89 -10.29 1.98 6.92
N PHE A 90 -10.88 1.37 5.88
CA PHE A 90 -10.72 1.83 4.50
C PHE A 90 -11.11 3.30 4.32
N ALA A 91 -12.32 3.69 4.73
CA ALA A 91 -12.82 5.05 4.54
C ALA A 91 -11.89 6.10 5.18
N LYS A 92 -11.41 5.83 6.40
CA LYS A 92 -10.50 6.70 7.14
C LYS A 92 -9.14 6.82 6.46
N CYS A 93 -8.52 5.72 6.05
CA CYS A 93 -7.24 5.72 5.36
C CYS A 93 -7.36 6.37 3.96
N TYR A 94 -8.44 6.09 3.25
CA TYR A 94 -8.70 6.63 1.92
C TYR A 94 -8.93 8.14 1.96
N ASN A 95 -9.66 8.65 2.95
CA ASN A 95 -9.83 10.10 3.11
C ASN A 95 -8.50 10.82 3.40
N LYS A 96 -7.58 10.19 4.15
CA LYS A 96 -6.22 10.72 4.35
C LYS A 96 -5.39 10.73 3.06
N GLU A 97 -5.50 9.68 2.24
CA GLU A 97 -4.81 9.63 0.94
C GLU A 97 -5.32 10.70 -0.02
N LYS A 98 -6.64 10.87 -0.15
CA LYS A 98 -7.22 11.95 -0.95
C LYS A 98 -6.73 13.32 -0.49
N ALA A 99 -6.75 13.58 0.82
CA ALA A 99 -6.25 14.85 1.37
C ALA A 99 -4.76 15.07 1.06
N LEU A 100 -3.94 14.02 1.17
CA LEU A 100 -2.52 14.08 0.83
C LEU A 100 -2.30 14.36 -0.67
N ILE A 101 -3.05 13.70 -1.56
CA ILE A 101 -2.97 13.92 -3.02
C ILE A 101 -3.35 15.35 -3.38
N GLU A 102 -4.42 15.89 -2.78
CA GLU A 102 -4.82 17.29 -3.00
C GLU A 102 -3.75 18.26 -2.48
N TRP A 103 -3.16 17.99 -1.31
CA TRP A 103 -2.04 18.78 -0.81
C TRP A 103 -0.81 18.73 -1.74
N ILE A 104 -0.45 17.55 -2.25
CA ILE A 104 0.65 17.38 -3.22
C ILE A 104 0.41 18.23 -4.48
N LYS A 105 -0.81 18.22 -5.02
CA LYS A 105 -1.19 19.00 -6.20
C LYS A 105 -1.13 20.50 -5.91
N ALA A 106 -1.75 20.94 -4.81
CA ALA A 106 -1.78 22.36 -4.42
C ALA A 106 -0.37 22.94 -4.24
N ASN A 107 0.56 22.14 -3.71
CA ASN A 107 1.95 22.54 -3.50
C ASN A 107 2.87 22.23 -4.70
N LYS A 108 2.32 21.73 -5.82
CA LYS A 108 3.07 21.38 -7.04
C LYS A 108 4.28 20.47 -6.78
N ILE A 109 4.13 19.51 -5.86
CA ILE A 109 5.20 18.58 -5.50
C ILE A 109 5.27 17.43 -6.50
N LYS A 110 6.41 17.33 -7.21
CA LYS A 110 6.65 16.27 -8.19
C LYS A 110 6.98 14.94 -7.50
N ILE A 111 6.03 13.99 -7.55
CA ILE A 111 6.25 12.62 -7.09
C ILE A 111 6.43 11.68 -8.28
N LEU A 112 7.64 11.15 -8.41
CA LEU A 112 8.01 10.24 -9.50
C LEU A 112 7.23 8.92 -9.42
N ASN A 113 6.82 8.39 -10.57
CA ASN A 113 6.16 7.09 -10.71
C ASN A 113 4.84 6.92 -9.93
N SER A 114 4.24 8.02 -9.45
CA SER A 114 3.05 7.99 -8.60
C SER A 114 1.74 7.90 -9.38
N GLY A 115 1.72 8.35 -10.64
CA GLY A 115 0.49 8.58 -11.41
C GLY A 115 -0.23 9.88 -11.05
N ILE A 116 0.24 10.62 -10.05
CA ILE A 116 -0.30 11.92 -9.66
C ILE A 116 0.14 12.95 -10.69
N LYS A 117 -0.82 13.53 -11.40
CA LYS A 117 -0.60 14.63 -12.33
C LYS A 117 -0.80 15.95 -11.59
N ILE A 118 0.20 16.82 -11.67
CA ILE A 118 0.10 18.21 -11.22
C ILE A 118 -0.47 18.98 -12.40
N ALA A 119 -1.60 19.64 -12.18
CA ALA A 119 -2.22 20.51 -13.18
C ALA A 119 -1.43 21.82 -13.31
#